data_AF-D4H527-F1
#
_entry.id   AF-D4H527-F1
#
_cell.length_a   1.000
_cell.length_b   1.000
_cell.length_c   1.000
_cell.angle_alpha   90.00
_cell.angle_beta   90.00
_cell.angle_gamma   90.00
#
_symmetry.space_group_name_H-M   'P 1'
#
loop_
_entity.id
_entity.type
_entity.pdbx_description
1 polymer ?
#
loop_
_entity_poly.entity_id
_entity_poly.type
_entity_poly.pdbx_seq_one_letter_code
_entity_poly.pdbx_strand_id
1 'polypeptide(L)'
;MQSIRNLISLFLFILIVLYAGAVIAGGELRGAHKDADVQCADCHGTDSPSESAKMPACLECHGSYQELAEATADVEEANPHDSHMGELDCGSCHGIHKESHLFCNEECHNFDMVVK
;
A
#
# COMPACT_ATOMS: atom_id res chain seq x y z
N MET A 1 -4.80 -20.61 51.16
CA MET A 1 -4.43 -21.36 49.93
C MET A 1 -5.40 -21.09 48.77
N GLN A 2 -6.72 -21.15 48.99
CA GLN A 2 -7.72 -20.87 47.93
C GLN A 2 -7.60 -19.46 47.34
N SER A 3 -7.40 -18.44 48.17
CA SER A 3 -7.29 -17.03 47.75
C SER A 3 -6.04 -16.76 46.89
N ILE A 4 -4.95 -17.45 47.17
CA ILE A 4 -3.70 -17.38 46.39
C ILE A 4 -3.88 -18.12 45.05
N ARG A 5 -4.58 -19.25 45.05
CA ARG A 5 -4.99 -19.97 43.82
C ARG A 5 -5.86 -19.09 42.92
N ASN A 6 -6.83 -18.38 43.47
CA ASN A 6 -7.72 -17.49 42.72
C ASN A 6 -6.96 -16.29 42.13
N LEU A 7 -6.00 -15.73 42.86
CA LEU A 7 -5.14 -14.64 42.37
C LEU A 7 -4.21 -15.11 41.24
N ILE A 8 -3.61 -16.30 41.37
CA ILE A 8 -2.77 -16.90 40.32
C ILE A 8 -3.59 -17.22 39.08
N SER A 9 -4.80 -17.78 39.23
CA SER A 9 -5.72 -18.05 38.12
C SER A 9 -6.18 -16.77 37.41
N LEU A 10 -6.43 -15.68 38.16
CA LEU A 10 -6.79 -14.39 37.59
C LEU A 10 -5.62 -13.77 36.81
N PHE A 11 -4.40 -13.89 37.34
CA PHE A 11 -3.18 -13.38 36.69
C PHE A 11 -2.83 -14.17 35.41
N LEU A 12 -3.01 -15.50 35.42
CA LEU A 12 -2.84 -16.36 34.24
C LEU A 12 -3.90 -16.06 33.17
N PHE A 13 -5.14 -15.77 33.56
CA PHE A 13 -6.20 -15.41 32.62
C PHE A 13 -5.93 -14.06 31.93
N ILE A 14 -5.42 -13.07 32.66
CA ILE A 14 -5.02 -11.76 32.11
C ILE A 14 -3.83 -11.90 31.13
N LEU A 15 -2.85 -12.75 31.44
CA LEU A 15 -1.70 -13.02 30.55
C LEU A 15 -2.11 -13.66 29.22
N ILE A 16 -3.13 -14.53 29.23
CA ILE A 16 -3.67 -15.16 28.00
C ILE A 16 -4.40 -14.13 27.13
N VAL A 17 -5.17 -13.22 27.73
CA VAL A 17 -5.89 -12.17 27.00
C VAL A 17 -4.93 -11.16 26.35
N LEU A 18 -3.79 -10.87 27.00
CA LEU A 18 -2.76 -9.98 26.43
C LEU A 18 -1.99 -10.60 25.26
N TYR A 19 -1.92 -11.94 25.16
CA TYR A 19 -1.22 -12.63 24.07
C TYR A 19 -2.07 -12.82 22.80
N ALA A 20 -3.40 -12.79 22.94
CA ALA A 20 -4.33 -12.96 21.81
C ALA A 20 -4.43 -11.72 20.88
N GLY A 21 -3.77 -10.61 21.23
CA GLY A 21 -3.87 -9.33 20.52
C GLY A 21 -2.91 -9.13 19.34
N ALA A 22 -2.08 -10.12 18.99
CA ALA A 22 -1.25 -10.05 17.78
C ALA A 22 -2.12 -10.29 16.53
N VAL A 23 -2.99 -9.32 16.22
CA VAL A 23 -3.64 -9.22 14.91
C VAL A 23 -2.51 -9.03 13.89
N ILE A 24 -2.37 -10.01 13.00
CA ILE A 24 -1.52 -9.90 11.81
C ILE A 24 -2.13 -8.75 10.99
N ALA A 25 -1.53 -7.55 11.09
CA ALA A 25 -1.91 -6.42 10.26
C ALA A 25 -1.44 -6.73 8.82
N GLY A 26 -2.25 -7.48 8.06
CA GLY A 26 -2.10 -7.56 6.61
C GLY A 26 -2.41 -6.21 5.98
N GLY A 27 -1.64 -5.79 4.98
CA GLY A 27 -1.91 -4.55 4.26
C GLY A 27 -3.28 -4.62 3.61
N GLU A 28 -4.15 -3.65 3.89
CA GLU A 28 -5.47 -3.57 3.23
C GLU A 28 -5.33 -2.89 1.86
N LEU A 29 -5.96 -3.45 0.83
CA LEU A 29 -6.09 -2.81 -0.48
C LEU A 29 -6.92 -1.54 -0.37
N ARG A 30 -6.56 -0.49 -1.11
CA ARG A 30 -7.28 0.78 -1.16
C ARG A 30 -7.57 1.18 -2.60
N GLY A 31 -8.55 2.06 -2.78
CA GLY A 31 -8.88 2.65 -4.07
C GLY A 31 -9.32 1.63 -5.13
N ALA A 32 -9.02 1.94 -6.39
CA ALA A 32 -9.54 1.20 -7.56
C ALA A 32 -9.16 -0.29 -7.57
N HIS A 33 -8.00 -0.67 -7.01
CA HIS A 33 -7.59 -2.08 -6.94
C HIS A 33 -8.48 -2.89 -5.99
N LYS A 34 -8.95 -2.29 -4.89
CA LYS A 34 -9.95 -2.92 -4.01
C LYS A 34 -11.29 -3.07 -4.72
N ASP A 35 -11.73 -2.02 -5.43
CA ASP A 35 -13.01 -2.02 -6.13
C ASP A 35 -13.04 -3.01 -7.31
N ALA A 36 -11.87 -3.29 -7.89
CA ALA A 36 -11.67 -4.28 -8.94
C ALA A 36 -11.43 -5.71 -8.43
N ASP A 37 -11.49 -5.95 -7.11
CA ASP A 37 -11.26 -7.25 -6.48
C ASP A 37 -9.91 -7.90 -6.85
N VAL A 38 -8.86 -7.08 -6.95
CA VAL A 38 -7.49 -7.54 -7.20
C VAL A 38 -6.99 -8.37 -6.02
N GLN A 39 -6.37 -9.51 -6.29
CA GLN A 39 -5.88 -10.43 -5.29
C GLN A 39 -4.44 -10.07 -4.89
N CYS A 40 -4.06 -10.45 -3.67
CA CYS A 40 -2.69 -10.30 -3.16
C CYS A 40 -1.65 -10.90 -4.12
N ALA A 41 -1.94 -12.08 -4.67
CA ALA A 41 -1.04 -12.76 -5.59
C ALA A 41 -0.84 -12.04 -6.93
N ASP A 42 -1.76 -11.18 -7.36
CA ASP A 42 -1.67 -10.47 -8.64
C ASP A 42 -0.50 -9.48 -8.65
N CYS A 43 -0.17 -8.89 -7.50
CA CYS A 43 0.99 -7.99 -7.38
C CYS A 43 2.21 -8.65 -6.73
N HIS A 44 1.97 -9.57 -5.78
CA HIS A 44 3.04 -10.14 -4.96
C HIS A 44 3.49 -11.54 -5.39
N GLY A 45 2.76 -12.21 -6.29
CA GLY A 45 2.98 -13.61 -6.66
C GLY A 45 2.58 -14.62 -5.59
N THR A 46 1.97 -14.18 -4.48
CA THR A 46 1.50 -15.01 -3.37
C THR A 46 0.38 -14.31 -2.60
N ASP A 47 -0.52 -15.08 -2.00
CA ASP A 47 -1.61 -14.57 -1.15
C ASP A 47 -1.17 -14.18 0.26
N SER A 48 0.07 -14.49 0.64
CA SER A 48 0.64 -14.16 1.95
C SER A 48 1.97 -13.44 1.81
N PRO A 49 1.96 -12.18 1.31
CA PRO A 49 3.18 -11.43 1.09
C PRO A 49 3.84 -11.00 2.39
N SER A 50 5.18 -11.04 2.42
CA SER A 50 6.01 -10.46 3.48
C SER A 50 6.87 -9.28 3.01
N GLU A 51 6.82 -8.96 1.72
CA GLU A 51 7.58 -7.89 1.07
C GLU A 51 6.67 -7.10 0.12
N SER A 52 7.10 -5.88 -0.22
CA SER A 52 6.47 -5.08 -1.26
C SER A 52 6.44 -5.82 -2.60
N ALA A 53 5.36 -5.60 -3.34
CA ALA A 53 5.24 -6.02 -4.74
C ALA A 53 6.41 -5.47 -5.56
N LYS A 54 6.81 -6.21 -6.60
CA LYS A 54 7.86 -5.75 -7.51
C LYS A 54 7.22 -4.89 -8.60
N MET A 55 7.90 -3.80 -8.95
CA MET A 55 7.43 -2.82 -9.95
C MET A 55 6.86 -3.46 -11.24
N PRO A 56 7.45 -4.51 -11.83
CA PRO A 56 6.90 -5.11 -13.06
C PRO A 56 5.44 -5.55 -12.96
N ALA A 57 4.97 -5.98 -11.79
CA ALA A 57 3.59 -6.42 -11.60
C ALA A 57 2.57 -5.29 -11.86
N CYS A 58 2.96 -4.03 -11.62
CA CYS A 58 2.14 -2.87 -11.98
C CYS A 58 1.93 -2.80 -13.49
N LEU A 59 3.03 -2.95 -14.24
CA LEU A 59 3.04 -2.78 -15.70
C LEU A 59 2.35 -3.93 -16.44
N GLU A 60 2.18 -5.09 -15.80
CA GLU A 60 1.43 -6.22 -16.38
C GLU A 60 -0.03 -5.86 -16.71
N CYS A 61 -0.63 -4.95 -15.95
CA CYS A 61 -1.99 -4.47 -16.19
C CYS A 61 -2.04 -3.01 -16.70
N HIS A 62 -1.09 -2.17 -16.27
CA HIS A 62 -1.10 -0.73 -16.57
C HIS A 62 -0.32 -0.34 -17.83
N GLY A 63 0.45 -1.26 -18.43
CA GLY A 63 1.26 -0.99 -19.61
C GLY A 63 2.60 -0.32 -19.28
N SER A 64 3.32 0.07 -20.32
CA SER A 64 4.62 0.73 -20.25
C SER A 64 4.52 2.19 -19.77
N TYR A 65 5.65 2.76 -19.30
CA TYR A 65 5.71 4.19 -18.97
C TYR A 65 5.34 5.09 -20.15
N GLN A 66 5.67 4.70 -21.39
CA GLN A 66 5.27 5.44 -22.57
C GLN A 66 3.74 5.49 -22.72
N GLU A 67 3.08 4.34 -22.59
CA GLU A 67 1.61 4.26 -22.68
C GLU A 67 0.94 5.05 -21.54
N LEU A 68 1.53 5.02 -20.33
CA LEU A 68 1.05 5.81 -19.20
C LEU A 68 1.22 7.31 -19.42
N ALA A 69 2.37 7.75 -19.95
CA ALA A 69 2.61 9.13 -20.33
C ALA A 69 1.60 9.61 -21.40
N GLU A 70 1.33 8.80 -22.42
CA GLU A 70 0.32 9.10 -23.44
C GLU A 70 -1.09 9.20 -22.82
N ALA A 71 -1.43 8.29 -21.90
CA ALA A 71 -2.73 8.27 -21.21
C ALA A 71 -2.95 9.47 -20.26
N THR A 72 -1.87 10.08 -19.77
CA THR A 72 -1.91 11.26 -18.89
C THR A 72 -1.44 12.56 -19.56
N ALA A 73 -1.40 12.59 -20.90
CA ALA A 73 -0.98 13.78 -21.66
C ALA A 73 -1.88 15.01 -21.45
N ASP A 74 -3.16 14.80 -21.10
CA ASP A 74 -4.15 15.86 -20.89
C ASP A 74 -4.17 16.41 -19.45
N VAL A 75 -3.26 15.97 -18.57
CA VAL A 75 -3.14 16.56 -17.23
C VAL A 75 -2.53 17.97 -17.35
N GLU A 76 -3.36 19.00 -17.13
CA GLU A 76 -3.05 20.39 -17.50
C GLU A 76 -1.78 20.97 -16.85
N GLU A 77 -1.49 20.62 -15.60
CA GLU A 77 -0.39 21.22 -14.85
C GLU A 77 0.98 20.63 -15.25
N ALA A 78 1.06 19.29 -15.27
CA ALA A 78 2.22 18.53 -15.68
C ALA A 78 1.83 17.07 -15.87
N ASN A 79 2.49 16.36 -16.78
CA ASN A 79 2.30 14.93 -16.94
C ASN A 79 3.09 14.17 -15.84
N PRO A 80 2.42 13.50 -14.88
CA PRO A 80 3.12 12.83 -13.78
C PRO A 80 3.93 11.60 -14.22
N HIS A 81 3.65 11.05 -15.40
CA HIS A 81 4.34 9.88 -15.96
C HIS A 81 5.36 10.25 -17.06
N ASP A 82 5.52 11.53 -17.37
CA ASP A 82 6.56 12.05 -18.27
C ASP A 82 7.32 13.18 -17.59
N SER A 83 8.15 12.81 -16.61
CA SER A 83 8.86 13.75 -15.76
C SER A 83 10.35 13.82 -16.08
N HIS A 84 11.00 14.92 -15.66
CA HIS A 84 12.45 15.05 -15.75
C HIS A 84 13.23 14.07 -14.86
N MET A 85 12.55 13.34 -13.97
CA MET A 85 13.16 12.25 -13.18
C MET A 85 13.20 10.93 -13.95
N GLY A 86 12.57 10.85 -15.13
CA GLY A 86 12.43 9.62 -15.89
C GLY A 86 11.45 8.64 -15.24
N GLU A 87 11.73 7.35 -15.38
CA GLU A 87 10.91 6.27 -14.86
C GLU A 87 11.09 6.12 -13.33
N LEU A 88 10.11 6.59 -12.57
CA LEU A 88 10.05 6.47 -11.10
C LEU A 88 9.27 5.21 -10.70
N ASP A 89 9.69 4.53 -9.64
CA ASP A 89 8.93 3.41 -9.08
C ASP A 89 7.48 3.83 -8.78
N CYS A 90 6.50 3.05 -9.25
CA CYS A 90 5.08 3.39 -9.14
C CYS A 90 4.65 3.68 -7.69
N GLY A 91 5.23 2.96 -6.72
CA GLY A 91 4.94 3.11 -5.29
C GLY A 91 5.50 4.39 -4.66
N SER A 92 6.32 5.14 -5.40
CA SER A 92 6.77 6.48 -5.02
C SER A 92 5.62 7.48 -4.97
N CYS A 93 4.52 7.22 -5.70
CA CYS A 93 3.32 8.06 -5.66
C CYS A 93 2.07 7.26 -5.29
N HIS A 94 1.88 6.09 -5.91
CA HIS A 94 0.66 5.29 -5.78
C HIS A 94 0.71 4.40 -4.52
N GLY A 95 -0.05 4.79 -3.50
CA GLY A 95 -0.20 4.04 -2.26
C GLY A 95 -1.30 2.99 -2.37
N ILE A 96 -0.93 1.70 -2.42
CA ILE A 96 -1.91 0.60 -2.44
C ILE A 96 -2.38 0.23 -1.03
N HIS A 97 -1.43 0.08 -0.09
CA HIS A 97 -1.70 -0.24 1.31
C HIS A 97 -1.64 0.98 2.26
N LYS A 98 -1.52 2.18 1.68
CA LYS A 98 -1.45 3.46 2.37
C LYS A 98 -2.03 4.56 1.48
N GLU A 99 -2.14 5.78 1.98
CA GLU A 99 -2.57 6.91 1.16
C GLU A 99 -1.53 7.23 0.07
N SER A 100 -2.02 7.57 -1.13
CA SER A 100 -1.19 8.05 -2.23
C SER A 100 -0.74 9.49 -1.97
N HIS A 101 0.41 9.86 -2.52
CA HIS A 101 0.97 11.21 -2.39
C HIS A 101 1.69 11.56 -3.69
N LEU A 102 1.84 12.86 -3.98
CA LEU A 102 2.51 13.31 -5.18
C LEU A 102 3.98 13.59 -4.88
N PHE A 103 4.86 12.67 -5.27
CA PHE A 103 6.32 12.82 -5.10
C PHE A 103 6.85 14.17 -5.58
N CYS A 104 6.31 14.69 -6.70
CA CYS A 104 6.69 15.98 -7.27
C CYS A 104 6.53 17.15 -6.27
N ASN A 105 5.54 17.05 -5.38
CA ASN A 105 5.19 18.11 -4.45
C ASN A 105 5.93 18.02 -3.10
N GLU A 106 6.73 16.99 -2.86
CA GLU A 106 7.40 16.86 -1.56
C GLU A 106 8.41 17.98 -1.32
N GLU A 107 9.21 18.31 -2.34
CA GLU A 107 10.34 19.23 -2.18
C GLU A 107 10.37 20.36 -3.22
N CYS A 108 9.72 20.20 -4.39
CA CYS A 108 10.01 21.03 -5.55
C CYS A 108 8.79 21.73 -6.17
N HIS A 109 7.65 21.05 -6.24
CA HIS A 109 6.45 21.58 -6.90
C HIS A 109 5.30 21.77 -5.93
N ASN A 110 4.24 22.41 -6.41
CA ASN A 110 3.00 22.57 -5.68
C ASN A 110 1.84 22.47 -6.66
N PHE A 111 1.70 21.30 -7.28
CA PHE A 111 0.62 20.99 -8.19
C PHE A 111 -0.68 20.67 -7.45
N ASP A 112 -1.83 21.01 -8.02
CA ASP A 112 -3.17 20.68 -7.50
C ASP A 112 -3.75 19.43 -8.20
N MET A 113 -2.90 18.43 -8.41
CA MET A 113 -3.28 17.15 -9.00
C MET A 113 -3.39 16.04 -7.95
N VAL A 114 -4.29 15.10 -8.20
CA VAL A 114 -4.54 13.96 -7.31
C VAL A 114 -4.03 12.68 -7.97
N VAL A 115 -3.28 11.90 -7.19
CA VAL A 115 -2.84 10.56 -7.59
C VAL A 115 -4.05 9.62 -7.61
N LYS A 116 -4.29 8.99 -8.75
CA LYS A 116 -5.40 8.05 -8.95
C LYS A 116 -5.04 6.63 -8.52
#